data_AF-A0A524F2T9-F1
#
_entry.id   AF-A0A524F2T9-F1
#
_cell.length_a   1.000
_cell.length_b   1.000
_cell.length_c   1.000
_cell.angle_alpha   90.00
_cell.angle_beta   90.00
_cell.angle_gamma   90.00
#
_symmetry.space_group_name_H-M   'P 1'
#
loop_
_entity.id
_entity.type
_entity.pdbx_description
1 polymer ?
#
loop_
_entity_poly.entity_id
_entity_poly.type
_entity_poly.pdbx_seq_one_letter_code
_entity_poly.pdbx_strand_id
1 'polypeptide(L)' 'MKEKYCYYCGKRLDLSSLICKNFHLNQDYLKTLWNNSSIQFLCCDCYKEEMLSKKGLLKLPEQIEEKLENEIQ' A
#
# COMPACT_ATOMS: atom_id res chain seq x y z
N MET A 1 -4.87 10.33 -19.98
CA MET A 1 -4.31 9.34 -19.03
C MET A 1 -5.42 8.87 -18.12
N LYS A 2 -5.46 7.58 -17.76
CA LYS A 2 -6.46 7.08 -16.79
C LYS A 2 -6.10 7.58 -15.39
N GLU A 3 -7.10 8.00 -14.64
CA GLU A 3 -6.95 8.25 -13.22
C GLU A 3 -6.71 6.93 -12.50
N LYS A 4 -5.83 6.95 -11.50
CA LYS A 4 -5.54 5.80 -10.65
C LYS A 4 -5.81 6.20 -9.21
N TYR A 5 -6.22 5.21 -8.43
CA TYR A 5 -6.55 5.35 -7.03
C TYR A 5 -5.82 4.26 -6.27
N CYS A 6 -5.44 4.54 -5.01
CA CYS A 6 -4.91 3.54 -4.11
C CYS A 6 -5.95 2.43 -3.96
N TYR A 7 -5.59 1.18 -4.25
CA TYR A 7 -6.56 0.08 -4.19
C TYR A 7 -7.04 -0.21 -2.76
N TYR A 8 -6.26 0.19 -1.75
CA TYR A 8 -6.58 -0.01 -0.34
C TYR A 8 -7.45 1.12 0.24
N CYS A 9 -6.98 2.38 0.15
CA CYS A 9 -7.66 3.51 0.81
C CYS A 9 -8.43 4.45 -0.14
N GLY A 10 -8.44 4.18 -1.45
CA GLY A 10 -9.15 5.01 -2.44
C GLY A 10 -8.52 6.39 -2.70
N LYS A 11 -7.40 6.75 -2.06
CA LYS A 11 -6.70 8.02 -2.30
C LYS A 11 -6.31 8.16 -3.77
N ARG A 12 -6.65 9.29 -4.39
CA ARG A 12 -6.24 9.61 -5.77
C ARG A 12 -4.73 9.58 -5.88
N LEU A 13 -4.23 8.92 -6.93
CA LEU A 13 -2.82 8.83 -7.24
C LEU A 13 -2.51 9.69 -8.46
N ASP A 14 -1.29 10.21 -8.48
CA ASP A 14 -0.76 11.02 -9.57
C ASP A 14 0.50 10.37 -10.14
N LEU A 15 0.59 10.34 -11.47
CA LEU A 15 1.72 9.75 -12.18
C LEU A 15 3.01 10.53 -11.90
N SER A 16 2.93 11.86 -11.79
CA SER A 16 4.11 12.69 -11.51
C SER A 16 4.70 12.34 -10.13
N SER A 17 3.83 12.08 -9.15
CA SER A 17 4.20 11.59 -7.83
C SER A 17 4.84 10.21 -7.88
N LEU A 18 4.29 9.28 -8.68
CA LEU A 18 4.89 7.96 -8.90
C LEU A 18 6.31 8.09 -9.49
N ILE A 19 6.48 8.93 -10.51
CA ILE A 19 7.78 9.19 -11.15
C ILE A 19 8.76 9.81 -10.16
N CYS A 20 8.33 10.83 -9.41
CA CYS A 20 9.17 11.51 -8.43
C CYS A 20 9.66 10.55 -7.33
N LYS A 21 8.78 9.68 -6.81
CA LYS A 21 9.15 8.71 -5.77
C LYS A 21 9.97 7.54 -6.29
N ASN A 22 9.93 7.27 -7.59
CA ASN A 22 10.68 6.19 -8.24
C ASN A 22 11.68 6.75 -9.27
N PHE A 23 12.31 7.91 -8.99
CA PHE A 23 13.19 8.61 -9.93
C PHE A 23 14.41 7.79 -10.38
N HIS A 24 14.76 6.74 -9.63
CA HIS A 24 15.84 5.81 -9.95
C HIS A 24 15.44 4.78 -11.03
N LEU A 25 14.15 4.71 -11.40
CA LEU A 25 13.64 3.85 -12.48
C LEU A 25 13.47 4.64 -13.77
N ASN A 26 13.49 3.93 -14.90
CA ASN A 26 13.22 4.52 -16.21
C ASN A 26 11.78 5.08 -16.27
N GLN A 27 11.63 6.32 -16.75
CA GLN A 27 10.32 6.99 -16.79
C GLN A 27 9.33 6.32 -17.76
N ASP A 28 9.77 5.80 -18.89
CA ASP A 28 8.88 5.15 -19.86
C ASP A 28 8.41 3.79 -19.35
N TYR A 29 9.24 3.10 -18.58
CA TYR A 29 8.83 1.94 -17.81
C TYR A 29 7.72 2.29 -16.81
N LEU A 30 7.88 3.37 -16.04
CA LEU A 30 6.85 3.83 -15.09
C LEU A 30 5.54 4.23 -15.78
N LYS A 31 5.60 4.91 -16.93
CA LYS A 31 4.42 5.21 -17.75
C LYS A 31 3.74 3.93 -18.25
N THR A 32 4.52 2.94 -18.64
CA THR A 32 4.00 1.63 -19.09
C THR A 32 3.26 0.92 -17.96
N LEU A 33 3.84 0.88 -16.75
CA LEU A 33 3.17 0.34 -15.57
C LEU A 33 1.88 1.10 -15.26
N TRP A 34 1.92 2.43 -15.29
CA TRP A 34 0.75 3.27 -15.01
C TRP A 34 -0.43 2.98 -15.94
N ASN A 35 -0.15 2.80 -17.24
CA ASN A 35 -1.17 2.55 -18.25
C ASN A 35 -1.68 1.11 -18.25
N ASN A 36 -1.00 0.18 -17.58
CA ASN A 36 -1.45 -1.20 -17.44
C ASN A 36 -2.70 -1.25 -16.54
N SER A 37 -3.81 -1.78 -17.08
CA SER A 37 -5.10 -1.88 -16.36
C SER A 37 -5.10 -2.95 -15.27
N SER A 38 -4.25 -3.97 -15.39
CA SER A 38 -4.16 -5.08 -14.44
C SER A 38 -3.34 -4.73 -13.20
N ILE A 39 -2.60 -3.61 -13.24
CA ILE A 39 -1.78 -3.16 -12.11
C ILE A 39 -2.60 -2.26 -11.18
N GLN A 40 -2.67 -2.70 -9.92
CA GLN A 40 -3.17 -1.94 -8.79
C GLN A 40 -2.01 -1.26 -8.06
N PHE A 41 -2.22 -0.01 -7.63
CA PHE A 41 -1.20 0.80 -6.97
C PHE A 41 -1.59 1.07 -5.52
N LEU A 42 -0.60 1.15 -4.65
CA LEU A 42 -0.73 1.69 -3.29
C LEU A 42 -0.27 3.14 -3.26
N CYS A 43 -0.89 3.96 -2.42
CA CYS A 43 -0.29 5.22 -2.02
C CYS A 43 0.93 4.97 -1.12
N CYS A 44 1.78 5.99 -0.92
CA CYS A 44 2.99 5.86 -0.11
C CYS A 44 2.70 5.40 1.33
N ASP A 45 1.59 5.85 1.91
CA ASP A 45 1.20 5.53 3.28
C ASP A 45 0.87 4.03 3.40
N CYS A 46 -0.05 3.53 2.57
CA CYS A 46 -0.44 2.12 2.54
C CYS A 46 0.72 1.20 2.09
N TYR A 47 1.59 1.66 1.19
CA TYR A 47 2.79 0.91 0.82
C TYR A 47 3.75 0.78 2.00
N LYS A 48 3.97 1.87 2.75
CA LYS A 48 4.82 1.86 3.93
C LYS A 48 4.26 0.90 4.99
N GLU A 49 2.96 0.94 5.25
CA GLU A 49 2.29 0.02 6.16
C GLU A 49 2.45 -1.44 5.70
N GLU A 50 2.18 -1.74 4.43
CA GLU A 50 2.36 -3.08 3.88
C GLU A 50 3.80 -3.59 4.06
N MET A 51 4.79 -2.75 3.78
CA MET A 51 6.21 -3.11 3.94
C MET A 51 6.61 -3.29 5.40
N LEU A 52 6.11 -2.47 6.32
CA LEU A 52 6.36 -2.61 7.75
C LEU A 52 5.71 -3.87 8.31
N SER A 53 4.48 -4.19 7.90
CA SER A 53 3.79 -5.43 8.27
C SER A 53 4.52 -6.66 7.76
N LYS A 54 4.97 -6.67 6.50
CA LYS A 54 5.79 -7.77 5.94
C LYS A 54 7.12 -7.97 6.66
N LYS A 55 7.67 -6.92 7.27
CA LYS A 55 8.90 -6.97 8.08
C LYS A 55 8.65 -7.28 9.56
N GLY A 56 7.40 -7.47 9.98
CA GLY A 56 7.04 -7.66 11.40
C GLY A 56 7.29 -6.42 12.27
N LEU A 57 7.41 -5.24 11.66
CA LEU A 57 7.68 -3.96 12.34
C LEU A 57 6.42 -3.17 12.67
N LEU A 58 5.28 -3.56 12.09
CA LEU A 58 3.96 -3.13 12.53
C LEU A 58 3.44 -4.16 13.54
N LYS A 59 3.59 -3.87 14.83
CA LYS A 59 2.76 -4.52 15.85
C LYS A 59 1.35 -3.96 15.67
N LEU A 60 0.41 -4.80 15.22
CA LEU A 60 -1.01 -4.53 15.48
C LEU A 60 -1.14 -4.30 17.00
N PRO A 61 -1.92 -3.30 17.46
CA PRO A 61 -2.16 -3.15 18.88
C PRO A 61 -2.66 -4.48 19.44
N GLU A 62 -1.92 -4.99 20.42
CA GLU A 62 -2.16 -6.21 21.18
C GLU A 62 -3.41 -6.01 22.04
N GLN A 63 -4.59 -5.98 21.40
CA GLN A 63 -5.89 -5.92 22.06
C GLN A 63 -6.89 -6.71 21.21
N ILE A 64 -6.86 -8.04 21.30
CA ILE A 64 -7.98 -9.02 21.31
C ILE A 64 -7.30 -10.40 21.41
N GLU A 65 -6.70 -10.75 22.54
CA GLU A 65 -6.43 -12.17 22.90
C GLU A 65 -6.78 -12.49 24.37
N GLU A 66 -7.18 -11.51 25.18
CA GLU A 66 -7.54 -11.72 26.60
C GLU A 66 -9.06 -11.87 26.88
N LYS A 67 -9.85 -12.37 25.92
CA LYS A 67 -11.28 -12.63 26.15
C LYS A 67 -11.80 -14.01 25.73
N LEU A 68 -10.94 -15.00 25.51
CA LEU A 68 -11.40 -16.37 25.23
C LEU A 68 -11.08 -17.41 26.32
N GLU A 69 -10.32 -17.07 27.37
CA GLU A 69 -9.96 -18.04 28.41
C GLU A 69 -10.76 -17.93 29.73
N ASN A 70 -11.62 -16.93 29.89
CA ASN A 70 -12.41 -16.74 31.14
C ASN A 70 -13.88 -17.19 31.06
N GLU A 71 -14.30 -17.90 30.00
CA GLU A 71 -15.66 -18.48 29.91
C GLU A 71 -15.67 -20.03 29.95
N ILE A 72 -14.57 -20.65 30.39
CA ILE A 72 -14.53 -22.09 30.70
C ILE A 72 -13.99 -22.29 32.13
N GLN A 73 -14.71 -21.71 33.11
CA GLN A 73 -14.70 -22.16 34.50
C GLN A 73 -16.01 -22.84 34.83
#